data_AF-A0A377IC26-F1
#
_entry.id   AF-A0A377IC26-F1
#
_cell.length_a   1.000
_cell.length_b   1.000
_cell.length_c   1.000
_cell.angle_alpha   90.00
_cell.angle_beta   90.00
_cell.angle_gamma   90.00
#
_symmetry.space_group_name_H-M   'P 1'
#
loop_
_entity.id
_entity.type
_entity.pdbx_description
1 polymer ?
#
loop_
_entity_poly.entity_id
_entity_poly.type
_entity_poly.pdbx_seq_one_letter_code
_entity_poly.pdbx_strand_id
1 'polypeptide(L)' 'MKNTNGLDKGVNRMAYKMVFSDMDGTLLNSQHQITPATVQSIQRIMQKGIPFIPVSARPPYAILP' A
#
# COMPACT_ATOMS: atom_id res chain seq x y z
N MET A 1 -24.59 37.18 -12.74
CA MET A 1 -25.27 35.91 -13.10
C MET A 1 -24.39 35.22 -14.15
N LYS A 2 -23.80 34.04 -14.00
CA LYS A 2 -23.68 33.05 -12.91
C LYS A 2 -22.20 32.66 -12.82
N ASN A 3 -21.70 32.54 -11.60
CA ASN A 3 -20.41 32.01 -11.18
C ASN A 3 -20.43 30.47 -11.23
N THR A 4 -19.81 29.87 -12.24
CA THR A 4 -19.72 28.39 -12.36
C THR A 4 -18.48 27.85 -11.66
N ASN A 5 -18.43 27.99 -10.32
CA ASN A 5 -17.62 27.15 -9.43
C ASN A 5 -18.35 25.81 -9.19
N GLY A 6 -18.53 24.97 -10.22
CA GLY A 6 -19.52 23.89 -10.12
C GLY A 6 -19.34 22.63 -10.96
N LEU A 7 -18.16 22.34 -11.53
CA LEU A 7 -17.93 21.07 -12.24
C LEU A 7 -16.57 20.43 -11.88
N ASP A 8 -16.43 19.95 -10.64
CA ASP A 8 -15.63 18.74 -10.32
C ASP A 8 -15.94 18.21 -8.91
N LYS A 9 -17.23 18.01 -8.60
CA LYS A 9 -17.66 17.30 -7.38
C LYS A 9 -18.36 16.01 -7.83
N GLY A 10 -17.64 15.14 -8.52
CA GLY A 10 -18.29 14.05 -9.29
C GLY A 10 -17.59 12.70 -9.32
N VAL A 11 -16.38 12.55 -8.77
CA VAL A 11 -15.81 11.23 -8.51
C VAL A 11 -15.25 11.25 -7.10
N ASN A 12 -16.03 10.75 -6.13
CA ASN A 12 -15.47 10.35 -4.85
C ASN A 12 -14.58 9.13 -5.12
N ARG A 13 -13.39 9.37 -5.68
CA ARG A 13 -12.41 8.35 -5.99
C ARG A 13 -11.97 7.85 -4.63
N MET A 14 -12.54 6.73 -4.18
CA MET A 14 -12.24 6.13 -2.89
C MET A 14 -10.71 5.94 -2.83
N ALA A 15 -10.03 6.86 -2.15
CA ALA A 15 -8.62 6.73 -1.87
C ALA A 15 -8.50 5.53 -0.92
N TYR A 16 -7.67 4.56 -1.30
CA TYR A 16 -7.40 3.42 -0.44
C TYR A 16 -6.85 3.93 0.89
N LYS A 17 -7.46 3.48 2.00
CA LYS A 17 -7.11 3.95 3.34
C LYS A 17 -5.88 3.24 3.91
N MET A 18 -5.61 2.02 3.46
CA MET A 18 -4.51 1.17 3.91
C MET A 18 -4.33 -0.03 2.98
N VAL A 19 -3.15 -0.66 3.03
CA VAL A 19 -2.84 -1.91 2.33
C VAL A 19 -2.34 -2.94 3.33
N PHE A 20 -2.96 -4.11 3.34
CA PHE A 20 -2.47 -5.28 4.06
C PHE A 20 -1.90 -6.27 3.05
N SER A 21 -0.70 -6.76 3.30
CA SER A 21 -0.07 -7.77 2.45
C SER A 21 0.36 -8.95 3.27
N ASP A 22 -0.01 -10.14 2.84
CA ASP A 22 0.64 -11.36 3.32
C ASP A 22 2.15 -11.35 2.96
N MET A 23 2.95 -12.11 3.69
CA MET A 23 4.40 -12.18 3.52
C MET A 23 4.82 -13.22 2.48
N ASP A 24 4.69 -14.51 2.82
CA ASP A 24 5.28 -15.61 2.04
C ASP A 24 4.45 -15.92 0.80
N GLY A 25 5.07 -15.93 -0.36
CA GLY A 25 4.36 -16.16 -1.62
C GLY A 25 3.50 -14.98 -2.08
N THR A 26 3.51 -13.85 -1.35
CA THR A 26 2.84 -12.60 -1.72
C THR A 26 3.83 -11.43 -1.78
N LEU A 27 4.33 -10.96 -0.63
CA LEU A 27 5.31 -9.87 -0.56
C LEU A 27 6.73 -10.35 -0.90
N LEU A 28 7.06 -11.56 -0.45
CA LEU A 28 8.34 -12.20 -0.68
C LEU A 28 8.28 -13.08 -1.94
N ASN A 29 9.31 -13.00 -2.77
CA ASN A 29 9.52 -13.93 -3.87
C ASN A 29 9.96 -15.32 -3.35
N SER A 30 10.19 -16.28 -4.25
CA SER A 30 10.64 -17.62 -3.89
C SER A 30 12.03 -17.68 -3.24
N GLN A 31 12.82 -16.61 -3.31
CA GLN A 31 14.09 -16.45 -2.61
C GLN A 31 13.93 -15.78 -1.24
N HIS A 32 12.70 -15.60 -0.76
CA HIS A 32 12.37 -14.88 0.48
C HIS A 32 12.86 -13.43 0.50
N GLN A 33 12.82 -12.76 -0.65
CA GLN A 33 13.27 -11.38 -0.82
C GLN A 33 12.13 -10.48 -1.32
N ILE A 34 12.15 -9.21 -0.91
CA ILE A 34 11.30 -8.17 -1.50
C ILE A 34 12.03 -7.61 -2.72
N THR A 35 11.36 -7.58 -3.87
CA THR A 35 11.98 -7.05 -5.09
C THR A 35 12.15 -5.52 -5.01
N PRO A 36 13.15 -4.94 -5.69
CA PRO A 36 13.32 -3.48 -5.74
C PRO A 36 12.08 -2.74 -6.27
N ALA A 37 11.34 -3.34 -7.20
CA ALA A 37 10.11 -2.76 -7.75
C ALA A 37 8.98 -2.72 -6.70
N THR A 38 8.86 -3.79 -5.90
CA THR A 38 7.89 -3.86 -4.80
C THR A 38 8.21 -2.83 -3.72
N VAL A 39 9.48 -2.67 -3.35
CA VAL A 39 9.92 -1.62 -2.39
C VAL A 39 9.53 -0.23 -2.87
N GLN A 40 9.82 0.11 -4.14
CA GLN A 40 9.46 1.42 -4.71
C GLN A 40 7.95 1.66 -4.71
N SER A 41 7.17 0.62 -4.98
CA SER A 41 5.70 0.71 -4.98
C SER A 41 5.15 0.96 -3.57
N ILE A 42 5.67 0.24 -2.57
CA ILE A 42 5.32 0.43 -1.15
C ILE A 42 5.67 1.85 -0.70
N GLN A 43 6.88 2.34 -1.03
CA GLN A 43 7.29 3.71 -0.70
C GLN A 43 6.34 4.75 -1.33
N ARG A 44 5.94 4.55 -2.59
CA ARG A 44 5.03 5.49 -3.28
C ARG A 44 3.65 5.58 -2.63
N ILE A 45 3.11 4.47 -2.13
CA ILE A 45 1.80 4.50 -1.44
C ILE A 45 1.93 5.07 -0.03
N MET A 46 3.03 4.79 0.69
CA MET A 46 3.31 5.36 2.00
C MET A 46 3.48 6.88 1.93
N GLN A 47 4.17 7.39 0.89
CA GLN A 47 4.30 8.83 0.62
C GLN A 47 2.95 9.52 0.35
N LYS A 48 1.94 8.78 -0.10
CA LYS A 48 0.57 9.27 -0.28
C LYS A 48 -0.27 9.22 1.00
N GLY A 49 0.33 8.86 2.13
CA GLY A 49 -0.37 8.69 3.41
C GLY A 49 -1.16 7.39 3.52
N ILE A 50 -0.91 6.41 2.64
CA ILE A 50 -1.55 5.11 2.69
C ILE A 50 -0.61 4.15 3.42
N PRO A 51 -0.90 3.74 4.67
CA PRO A 51 -0.06 2.81 5.40
C PRO A 51 -0.05 1.44 4.73
N PHE A 52 1.13 0.80 4.74
CA PHE A 52 1.35 -0.57 4.30
C PHE A 52 1.68 -1.45 5.50
N ILE A 53 0.89 -2.49 5.71
CA ILE A 53 0.97 -3.38 6.88
C ILE A 53 1.30 -4.80 6.37
N PRO A 54 2.52 -5.30 6.57
CA PRO A 54 2.79 -6.71 6.36
C PRO A 54 2.05 -7.56 7.42
N VAL A 55 1.43 -8.63 6.96
CA VAL A 55 0.69 -9.61 7.76
C VAL A 55 1.39 -10.95 7.59
N SER A 56 1.59 -11.67 8.68
CA SER A 56 2.28 -12.95 8.65
C SER A 56 1.70 -13.92 9.65
N ALA A 57 1.69 -15.21 9.29
CA ALA A 57 1.50 -16.30 10.22
C ALA A 57 2.81 -16.71 10.92
N ARG A 58 3.96 -16.17 10.50
CA ARG A 58 5.24 -16.44 11.16
C ARG A 58 5.21 -15.85 12.58
N PRO A 59 5.83 -16.53 13.56
CA PRO A 59 5.98 -15.97 14.89
C PRO A 59 6.90 -14.73 14.85
N PRO A 60 6.78 -13.78 15.80
CA PRO A 60 7.49 -12.50 15.75
C PRO A 60 9.02 -12.62 15.58
N TYR A 61 9.63 -13.64 16.19
CA TYR A 61 11.07 -13.91 16.11
C TYR A 61 11.56 -14.32 14.70
N ALA A 62 10.65 -14.69 13.80
CA ALA A 62 10.97 -15.06 12.42
C ALA A 62 10.73 -13.90 11.42
N ILE A 63 10.40 -12.71 11.94
CA ILE A 63 10.10 -11.49 11.16
C ILE A 63 10.96 -10.32 11.65
N LEU A 64 11.17 -10.20 12.96
CA LEU A 64 11.98 -9.17 13.60
C LEU A 64 13.46 -9.62 13.69
N PRO A 65 14.43 -8.72 13.50
CA PRO A 65 15.85 -9.02 13.67
C PRO A 65 16.23 -9.38 15.11
#